data_AF-A0A956MEP7-F1
#
_entry.id   AF-A0A956MEP7-F1
#
_cell.length_a   1.000
_cell.length_b   1.000
_cell.length_c   1.000
_cell.angle_alpha   90.00
_cell.angle_beta   90.00
_cell.angle_gamma   90.00
#
_symmetry.space_group_name_H-M   'P 1'
#
loop_
_entity.id
_entity.type
_entity.pdbx_description
1 polymer ?
#
loop_
_entity_poly.entity_id
_entity_poly.type
_entity_poly.pdbx_seq_one_letter_code
_entity_poly.pdbx_strand_id
1 'polypeptide(L)'
;MSARPRGERGDGAEVLATDAQPEGPVQEGELEPDVERIHRPILREPPDPEEGREPAPWWLWTLAALALFWGGWYLGQHGGAFGTETHTAFPGAAPETALADDPIVAGEAVYLRSCQACHQASGLGAAGAFPPLIGSDWVTGPPETIVRIVLDGLQGPITVAGETYQGVMPAWRDLLSDNEIAAV
;
A
#
# COMPACT_ATOMS: atom_id res chain seq x y z
N MET A 1 52.72 -55.62 -24.87
CA MET A 1 53.73 -56.16 -25.83
C MET A 1 53.16 -55.93 -27.22
N SER A 2 53.79 -55.33 -28.22
CA SER A 2 55.19 -55.12 -28.62
C SER A 2 55.23 -53.79 -29.39
N ALA A 3 56.15 -52.86 -29.09
CA ALA A 3 57.53 -52.78 -29.58
C ALA A 3 57.65 -52.42 -31.08
N ARG A 4 58.03 -51.14 -31.30
CA ARG A 4 58.95 -50.48 -32.29
C ARG A 4 59.69 -51.36 -33.33
N PRO A 5 60.23 -50.83 -34.47
CA PRO A 5 60.99 -49.56 -34.63
C PRO A 5 60.77 -48.79 -35.96
N ARG A 6 61.03 -47.47 -36.11
CA ARG A 6 62.28 -46.69 -36.37
C ARG A 6 63.15 -47.15 -37.56
N GLY A 7 63.27 -46.27 -38.56
CA GLY A 7 64.35 -46.18 -39.58
C GLY A 7 63.90 -45.19 -40.67
N GLU A 8 64.23 -43.89 -40.62
CA GLU A 8 65.49 -43.20 -40.97
C GLU A 8 65.81 -43.08 -42.48
N ARG A 9 65.76 -41.81 -42.94
CA ARG A 9 66.75 -41.06 -43.75
C ARG A 9 66.95 -41.32 -45.25
N GLY A 10 67.15 -40.18 -45.95
CA GLY A 10 67.85 -40.03 -47.24
C GLY A 10 66.90 -39.53 -48.32
N ASP A 11 66.76 -38.21 -48.54
CA ASP A 11 67.66 -37.34 -49.31
C ASP A 11 67.74 -37.74 -50.79
N GLY A 12 67.38 -36.81 -51.67
CA GLY A 12 67.26 -37.06 -53.11
C GLY A 12 66.39 -36.02 -53.81
N ALA A 13 66.98 -34.89 -54.11
CA ALA A 13 66.42 -33.91 -55.04
C ALA A 13 66.33 -34.51 -56.44
N GLU A 14 65.12 -34.67 -56.97
CA GLU A 14 64.88 -34.64 -58.41
C GLU A 14 63.71 -33.70 -58.69
N VAL A 15 64.09 -32.54 -59.22
CA VAL A 15 63.24 -31.60 -59.93
C VAL A 15 62.70 -32.33 -61.16
N LEU A 16 61.48 -32.85 -61.07
CA LEU A 16 60.70 -33.24 -62.24
C LEU A 16 59.70 -32.12 -62.53
N ALA A 17 60.03 -31.42 -63.61
CA ALA A 17 59.23 -30.41 -64.21
C ALA A 17 57.85 -30.95 -64.62
N THR A 18 56.87 -30.05 -64.50
CA THR A 18 55.77 -29.86 -65.45
C THR A 18 54.81 -31.03 -65.67
N ASP A 19 53.68 -30.96 -64.96
CA ASP A 19 52.38 -30.96 -65.65
C ASP A 19 51.64 -29.69 -65.24
N ALA A 20 52.04 -28.58 -65.87
CA ALA A 20 51.25 -27.37 -65.91
C ALA A 20 49.96 -27.68 -66.67
N GLN A 21 48.88 -27.96 -65.94
CA GLN A 21 47.54 -27.77 -66.48
C GLN A 21 47.38 -26.28 -66.78
N PRO A 22 46.91 -25.89 -67.97
CA PRO A 22 46.67 -24.49 -68.28
C PRO A 22 45.58 -23.98 -67.35
N GLU A 23 45.94 -23.01 -66.51
CA GLU A 23 45.02 -22.18 -65.74
C GLU A 23 44.11 -21.48 -66.77
N GLY A 24 42.97 -22.11 -67.07
CA GLY A 24 41.90 -21.46 -67.81
C GLY A 24 41.44 -20.22 -67.05
N PRO A 25 40.97 -19.17 -67.73
CA PRO A 25 40.57 -17.94 -67.07
C PRO A 25 39.52 -18.27 -66.01
N VAL A 26 39.87 -17.99 -64.75
CA VAL A 26 38.92 -17.95 -63.65
C VAL A 26 37.86 -16.92 -64.06
N GLN A 27 36.67 -17.41 -64.37
CA GLN A 27 35.54 -16.53 -64.68
C GLN A 27 35.22 -15.77 -63.40
N GLU A 28 35.46 -14.46 -63.42
CA GLU A 28 35.29 -13.52 -62.30
C GLU A 28 33.85 -13.49 -61.72
N GLY A 29 32.91 -14.26 -62.28
CA GLY A 29 31.53 -14.39 -61.80
C GLY A 29 31.30 -15.44 -60.70
N GLU A 30 32.29 -16.23 -60.30
CA GLU A 30 32.14 -17.29 -59.27
C GLU A 30 32.69 -16.91 -57.88
N LEU A 31 33.40 -15.77 -57.78
CA LEU A 31 34.01 -15.27 -56.53
C LEU A 31 33.32 -14.02 -55.96
N GLU A 32 32.27 -13.51 -56.59
CA GLU A 32 31.36 -12.60 -55.90
C GLU A 32 30.38 -13.46 -55.09
N PRO A 33 30.50 -13.53 -53.75
CA PRO A 33 29.45 -14.14 -52.95
C PRO A 33 28.17 -13.39 -53.29
N ASP A 34 27.23 -14.07 -53.94
CA ASP A 34 25.91 -13.58 -54.33
C ASP A 34 25.29 -12.78 -53.18
N VAL A 35 25.54 -11.48 -53.20
CA VAL A 35 25.21 -10.51 -52.16
C VAL A 35 23.70 -10.54 -51.99
N GLU A 36 22.97 -10.68 -53.08
CA GLU A 36 21.53 -10.85 -53.10
C GLU A 36 21.08 -12.11 -52.34
N ARG A 37 21.73 -13.25 -52.50
CA ARG A 37 21.42 -14.48 -51.73
C ARG A 37 21.70 -14.34 -50.23
N ILE A 38 22.75 -13.61 -49.85
CA ILE A 38 23.12 -13.41 -48.44
C ILE A 38 22.24 -12.34 -47.76
N HIS A 39 21.80 -11.32 -48.50
CA HIS A 39 20.95 -10.24 -47.98
C HIS A 39 19.44 -10.49 -48.14
N ARG A 40 19.01 -11.41 -49.00
CA ARG A 40 17.60 -11.83 -49.15
C ARG A 40 16.92 -12.23 -47.84
N PRO A 41 17.56 -12.92 -46.87
CA PRO A 41 16.97 -13.19 -45.57
C PRO A 41 16.73 -11.92 -44.75
N ILE A 42 17.70 -10.99 -44.72
CA ILE A 42 17.65 -9.73 -43.95
C ILE A 42 16.56 -8.80 -44.48
N LEU A 43 16.33 -8.77 -45.79
CA LEU A 43 15.28 -7.94 -46.41
C LEU A 43 13.86 -8.47 -46.16
N ARG A 44 13.71 -9.68 -45.62
CA ARG A 44 12.40 -10.23 -45.21
C ARG A 44 12.06 -9.91 -43.76
N GLU A 45 13.05 -9.53 -42.95
CA GLU A 45 12.80 -9.04 -41.60
C GLU A 45 12.14 -7.66 -41.70
N PRO A 46 10.96 -7.46 -41.10
CA PRO A 46 10.47 -6.11 -40.85
C PRO A 46 11.52 -5.35 -40.04
N PRO A 47 11.71 -4.03 -40.28
CA PRO A 47 12.59 -3.24 -39.45
C PRO A 47 12.18 -3.35 -37.99
N ASP A 48 13.16 -3.33 -37.08
CA ASP A 48 12.90 -3.38 -35.64
C ASP A 48 11.90 -2.29 -35.25
N PRO A 49 10.88 -2.61 -34.42
CA PRO A 49 9.93 -1.61 -33.96
C PRO A 49 10.70 -0.54 -33.19
N GLU A 50 10.71 0.69 -33.70
CA GLU A 50 11.26 1.82 -32.97
C GLU A 50 10.43 2.00 -31.69
N GLU A 51 11.07 1.96 -30.52
CA GLU A 51 10.46 2.31 -29.23
C GLU A 51 10.20 3.83 -29.18
N GLY A 52 9.25 4.28 -30.00
CA GLY A 52 8.72 5.62 -29.97
C GLY A 52 7.89 5.82 -28.72
N ARG A 53 7.93 7.03 -28.16
CA ARG A 53 6.95 7.46 -27.14
C ARG A 53 5.60 7.61 -27.83
N GLU A 54 4.88 6.50 -28.02
CA GLU A 54 3.50 6.56 -28.41
C GLU A 54 2.69 7.21 -27.27
N PRO A 55 2.00 8.34 -27.51
CA PRO A 55 1.21 8.96 -26.47
C PRO A 55 0.16 7.95 -26.00
N ALA A 56 0.05 7.78 -24.68
CA ALA A 56 -0.90 6.84 -24.10
C ALA A 56 -2.29 7.07 -24.73
N PRO A 57 -2.99 5.98 -25.09
CA PRO A 57 -4.26 6.10 -25.81
C PRO A 57 -5.24 6.97 -25.03
N TRP A 58 -6.02 7.78 -25.76
CA TRP A 58 -6.89 8.81 -25.18
C TRP A 58 -7.85 8.29 -24.10
N TRP A 59 -8.29 7.02 -24.20
CA TRP A 59 -9.18 6.41 -23.22
C TRP A 59 -8.52 6.30 -21.83
N LEU A 60 -7.20 6.05 -21.76
CA LEU A 60 -6.48 6.02 -20.47
C LEU A 60 -6.51 7.39 -19.80
N TRP A 61 -6.37 8.47 -20.57
CA TRP A 61 -6.51 9.83 -20.07
C TRP A 61 -7.93 10.12 -19.58
N THR A 62 -8.95 9.62 -20.27
CA THR A 62 -10.34 9.80 -19.82
C THR A 62 -10.63 9.03 -18.53
N LEU A 63 -10.12 7.81 -18.38
CA LEU A 63 -10.26 7.04 -17.15
C LEU A 63 -9.48 7.67 -16.00
N ALA A 64 -8.27 8.17 -16.26
CA ALA A 64 -7.47 8.87 -15.26
C ALA A 64 -8.17 10.16 -14.79
N ALA A 65 -8.70 10.96 -15.71
CA ALA A 65 -9.46 12.16 -15.37
C ALA A 65 -10.73 11.84 -14.57
N LEU A 66 -11.47 10.79 -14.96
CA LEU A 66 -12.65 10.33 -14.24
C LEU A 66 -12.30 9.85 -12.82
N ALA A 67 -11.21 9.10 -12.67
CA ALA A 67 -10.75 8.62 -11.37
C ALA A 67 -10.31 9.77 -10.46
N LEU A 68 -9.60 10.77 -10.99
CA LEU A 68 -9.22 11.96 -10.24
C LEU A 68 -10.43 12.81 -9.85
N PHE A 69 -11.39 12.99 -10.77
CA PHE A 69 -12.62 13.72 -10.50
C PHE A 69 -13.47 13.02 -9.44
N TRP A 70 -13.72 11.71 -9.62
CA TRP A 70 -14.54 10.94 -8.69
C TRP A 70 -13.85 10.79 -7.33
N GLY A 71 -12.54 10.53 -7.33
CA GLY A 71 -11.72 10.48 -6.13
C GLY A 71 -11.72 11.81 -5.37
N GLY A 72 -11.52 12.93 -6.07
CA GLY A 72 -11.57 14.27 -5.47
C GLY A 72 -12.94 14.62 -4.91
N TRP A 73 -14.02 14.32 -5.66
CA TRP A 73 -15.39 14.50 -5.19
C TRP A 73 -15.69 13.66 -3.95
N TYR A 74 -15.34 12.38 -3.99
CA TYR A 74 -15.52 11.44 -2.88
C TYR A 74 -14.73 11.88 -1.64
N LEU A 75 -13.48 12.30 -1.81
CA LEU A 75 -12.66 12.84 -0.73
C LEU A 75 -13.21 14.17 -0.19
N GLY A 76 -13.87 14.98 -1.02
CA GLY A 76 -14.54 16.20 -0.57
C GLY A 76 -15.80 15.93 0.25
N GLN A 77 -16.54 14.87 -0.10
CA GLN A 77 -17.77 14.51 0.63
C GLN A 77 -17.52 13.66 1.87
N HIS A 78 -16.48 12.82 1.87
CA HIS A 78 -16.19 11.84 2.92
C HIS A 78 -14.84 12.06 3.61
N GLY A 79 -14.00 12.94 3.10
CA GLY A 79 -12.80 13.38 3.81
C GLY A 79 -13.20 14.34 4.92
N GLY A 80 -12.68 14.09 6.12
CA GLY A 80 -12.92 14.96 7.28
C GLY A 80 -12.36 16.37 7.10
N ALA A 81 -12.49 17.21 8.12
CA ALA A 81 -11.98 18.57 8.10
C ALA A 81 -10.44 18.59 8.07
N PHE A 82 -9.84 18.79 6.90
CA PHE A 82 -8.40 19.04 6.71
C PHE A 82 -8.03 20.51 6.98
N GLY A 83 -8.62 21.10 8.01
CA GLY A 83 -8.31 22.46 8.47
C GLY A 83 -7.11 22.46 9.41
N THR A 84 -6.40 23.58 9.50
CA THR A 84 -5.35 23.73 10.52
C THR A 84 -5.92 23.62 11.94
N GLU A 85 -7.22 23.89 12.14
CA GLU A 85 -7.90 23.70 13.42
C GLU A 85 -7.82 22.26 13.97
N THR A 86 -7.72 21.22 13.14
CA THR A 86 -7.60 19.83 13.64
C THR A 86 -6.16 19.47 14.04
N HIS A 87 -5.17 20.28 13.69
CA HIS A 87 -3.76 20.06 14.02
C HIS A 87 -3.14 21.15 14.91
N THR A 88 -3.79 22.30 15.07
CA THR A 88 -3.34 23.40 15.96
C THR A 88 -4.19 23.54 17.21
N ALA A 89 -5.11 22.61 17.50
CA ALA A 89 -5.82 22.58 18.77
C ALA A 89 -4.82 22.35 19.91
N PHE A 90 -4.46 23.42 20.60
CA PHE A 90 -3.91 23.35 21.94
C PHE A 90 -4.87 22.51 22.81
N PRO A 91 -4.37 21.63 23.68
CA PRO A 91 -5.21 20.89 24.62
C PRO A 91 -5.85 21.93 25.56
N GLY A 92 -7.10 22.30 25.30
CA GLY A 92 -7.80 23.31 26.10
C GLY A 92 -8.81 24.16 25.35
N ALA A 93 -8.84 24.13 24.02
CA ALA A 93 -9.95 24.70 23.26
C ALA A 93 -10.44 23.67 22.26
N ALA A 94 -11.15 22.67 22.77
CA ALA A 94 -12.10 21.95 21.94
C ALA A 94 -12.99 23.03 21.27
N PRO A 95 -13.17 23.00 19.94
CA PRO A 95 -14.20 23.82 19.34
C PRO A 95 -15.47 23.47 20.10
N GLU A 96 -16.18 24.48 20.57
CA GLU A 96 -17.54 24.36 21.05
C GLU A 96 -18.35 23.97 19.80
N THR A 97 -18.19 22.72 19.33
CA THR A 97 -19.02 22.14 18.30
C THR A 97 -20.38 22.24 18.92
N ALA A 98 -21.18 23.17 18.38
CA ALA A 98 -22.60 23.22 18.60
C ALA A 98 -23.05 21.76 18.56
N LEU A 99 -23.33 21.23 19.75
CA LEU A 99 -23.91 19.91 19.88
C LEU A 99 -25.06 19.91 18.87
N ALA A 100 -25.25 18.81 18.15
CA ALA A 100 -26.51 18.63 17.44
C ALA A 100 -27.64 19.09 18.38
N ASP A 101 -28.66 19.79 17.85
CA ASP A 101 -29.73 20.37 18.69
C ASP A 101 -30.33 19.35 19.69
N ASP A 102 -30.13 18.06 19.42
CA ASP A 102 -30.34 16.94 20.34
C ASP A 102 -29.02 16.44 21.01
N PRO A 103 -28.88 16.58 22.35
CA PRO A 103 -27.72 16.07 23.08
C PRO A 103 -27.56 14.55 22.98
N ILE A 104 -28.62 13.79 22.71
CA ILE A 104 -28.54 12.32 22.59
C ILE A 104 -27.77 11.92 21.32
N VAL A 105 -28.01 12.61 20.21
CA VAL A 105 -27.31 12.35 18.94
C VAL A 105 -25.83 12.70 19.06
N ALA A 106 -25.54 13.82 19.74
CA ALA A 106 -24.17 14.21 20.02
C ALA A 106 -23.47 13.22 20.97
N GLY A 107 -24.16 12.79 22.03
CA GLY A 107 -23.69 11.78 22.98
C GLY A 107 -23.37 10.45 22.32
N GLU A 108 -24.22 9.98 21.41
CA GLU A 108 -23.97 8.76 20.63
C GLU A 108 -22.67 8.88 19.82
N ALA A 109 -22.44 10.00 19.14
CA ALA A 109 -21.19 10.21 18.39
C ALA A 109 -19.95 10.22 19.31
N VAL A 110 -20.05 10.82 20.50
CA VAL A 110 -18.99 10.81 21.51
C VAL A 110 -18.77 9.39 22.05
N TYR A 111 -19.83 8.64 22.28
CA TYR A 111 -19.76 7.27 22.77
C TYR A 111 -19.05 6.35 21.77
N LEU A 112 -19.45 6.42 20.50
CA LEU A 112 -18.92 5.57 19.43
C LEU A 112 -17.44 5.87 19.14
N ARG A 113 -16.98 7.12 19.32
CA ARG A 113 -15.57 7.46 19.07
C ARG A 113 -14.66 7.18 20.27
N SER A 114 -15.14 7.37 21.50
CA SER A 114 -14.30 7.40 22.70
C SER A 114 -14.54 6.24 23.67
N CYS A 115 -15.78 5.79 23.81
CA CYS A 115 -16.18 4.86 24.88
C CYS A 115 -16.35 3.42 24.38
N GLN A 116 -16.78 3.24 23.12
CA GLN A 116 -17.13 1.91 22.58
C GLN A 116 -15.96 0.93 22.56
N ALA A 117 -14.72 1.42 22.45
CA ALA A 117 -13.55 0.56 22.33
C ALA A 117 -13.41 -0.40 23.53
N CYS A 118 -13.83 0.06 24.71
CA CYS A 118 -13.79 -0.71 25.96
C CYS A 118 -15.20 -1.16 26.37
N HIS A 119 -16.20 -0.29 26.33
CA HIS A 119 -17.56 -0.59 26.79
C HIS A 119 -18.44 -1.27 25.74
N GLN A 120 -17.90 -1.50 24.53
CA GLN A 120 -18.59 -2.05 23.37
C GLN A 120 -19.70 -1.13 22.84
N ALA A 121 -20.10 -1.29 21.58
CA ALA A 121 -21.23 -0.55 21.03
C ALA A 121 -22.56 -0.84 21.76
N SER A 122 -22.65 -2.01 22.42
CA SER A 122 -23.82 -2.40 23.22
C SER A 122 -23.80 -1.86 24.65
N GLY A 123 -22.71 -1.24 25.12
CA GLY A 123 -22.59 -0.80 26.52
C GLY A 123 -22.53 -1.93 27.55
N LEU A 124 -22.39 -3.19 27.14
CA LEU A 124 -22.25 -4.34 28.03
C LEU A 124 -20.80 -4.58 28.48
N GLY A 125 -19.83 -3.90 27.85
CA GLY A 125 -18.42 -4.14 28.12
C GLY A 125 -17.97 -5.57 27.80
N ALA A 126 -16.93 -6.01 28.50
CA ALA A 126 -16.38 -7.37 28.38
C ALA A 126 -16.18 -7.95 29.78
N ALA A 127 -16.85 -9.06 30.08
CA ALA A 127 -16.80 -9.70 31.40
C ALA A 127 -15.35 -9.93 31.87
N GLY A 128 -15.04 -9.52 33.10
CA GLY A 128 -13.71 -9.61 33.70
C GLY A 128 -12.68 -8.56 33.24
N ALA A 129 -12.95 -7.80 32.17
CA ALA A 129 -12.03 -6.77 31.65
C ALA A 129 -12.62 -5.36 31.73
N PHE A 130 -13.81 -5.15 31.17
CA PHE A 130 -14.50 -3.85 31.13
C PHE A 130 -15.92 -3.98 31.68
N PRO A 131 -16.32 -3.13 32.63
CA PRO A 131 -17.63 -3.23 33.26
C PRO A 131 -18.76 -2.83 32.30
N PRO A 132 -19.97 -3.39 32.48
CA PRO A 132 -21.15 -2.95 31.77
C PRO A 132 -21.57 -1.56 32.25
N LEU A 133 -22.04 -0.73 31.32
CA LEU A 133 -22.71 0.54 31.60
C LEU A 133 -24.21 0.35 31.72
N ILE A 134 -24.79 -0.57 30.92
CA ILE A 134 -26.21 -0.89 30.99
C ILE A 134 -26.53 -1.57 32.32
N GLY A 135 -27.50 -1.02 33.06
CA GLY A 135 -27.98 -1.57 34.33
C GLY A 135 -26.96 -1.48 35.47
N SER A 136 -25.92 -0.65 35.32
CA SER A 136 -24.93 -0.42 36.36
C SER A 136 -25.39 0.68 37.32
N ASP A 137 -25.42 0.37 38.62
CA ASP A 137 -25.72 1.34 39.68
C ASP A 137 -24.76 2.54 39.69
N TRP A 138 -23.56 2.38 39.11
CA TRP A 138 -22.59 3.47 38.97
C TRP A 138 -23.01 4.52 37.94
N VAL A 139 -23.76 4.11 36.91
CA VAL A 139 -24.26 4.99 35.84
C VAL A 139 -25.63 5.56 36.23
N THR A 140 -26.52 4.73 36.77
CA THR A 140 -27.88 5.16 37.15
C THR A 140 -27.96 5.79 38.55
N GLY A 141 -26.85 5.81 39.29
CA GLY A 141 -26.73 6.40 40.61
C GLY A 141 -26.59 7.93 40.60
N PRO A 142 -25.90 8.52 41.60
CA PRO A 142 -25.67 9.96 41.66
C PRO A 142 -24.83 10.44 40.45
N PRO A 143 -25.31 11.46 39.71
CA PRO A 143 -24.66 11.91 38.47
C PRO A 143 -23.23 12.44 38.70
N GLU A 144 -22.93 12.93 39.91
CA GLU A 144 -21.59 13.41 40.25
C GLU A 144 -20.53 12.32 40.21
N THR A 145 -20.94 11.05 40.41
CA THR A 145 -20.03 9.90 40.43
C THR A 145 -19.54 9.60 39.02
N ILE A 146 -20.46 9.45 38.06
CA ILE A 146 -20.10 9.12 36.68
C ILE A 146 -19.34 10.27 36.02
N VAL A 147 -19.74 11.52 36.29
CA VAL A 147 -19.05 12.70 35.76
C VAL A 147 -17.61 12.75 36.26
N ARG A 148 -17.35 12.48 37.55
CA ARG A 148 -15.98 12.40 38.07
C ARG A 148 -15.18 11.25 37.48
N ILE A 149 -15.80 10.09 37.28
CA ILE A 149 -15.14 8.94 36.64
C ILE A 149 -14.72 9.29 35.21
N VAL A 150 -15.54 9.99 34.44
CA VAL A 150 -15.20 10.42 33.09
C VAL A 150 -14.09 11.48 33.11
N LEU A 151 -14.20 12.47 34.00
CA LEU A 151 -13.23 13.56 34.10
C LEU A 151 -11.87 13.08 34.60
N ASP A 152 -11.82 12.40 35.73
CA ASP A 152 -10.58 12.05 36.44
C ASP A 152 -10.09 10.62 36.13
N GLY A 153 -10.90 9.82 35.43
CA GLY A 153 -10.65 8.41 35.22
C GLY A 153 -11.02 7.57 36.45
N LEU A 154 -10.80 6.26 36.35
CA LEU A 154 -11.05 5.33 37.43
C LEU A 154 -10.01 4.20 37.43
N GLN A 155 -9.42 3.94 38.59
CA GLN A 155 -8.43 2.88 38.77
C GLN A 155 -8.67 2.15 40.10
N GLY A 156 -8.38 0.85 40.10
CA GLY A 156 -8.46 0.00 41.28
C GLY A 156 -9.63 -0.99 41.25
N PRO A 157 -9.78 -1.80 42.30
CA PRO A 157 -10.83 -2.81 42.38
C PRO A 157 -12.19 -2.15 42.56
N ILE A 158 -13.11 -2.40 41.62
CA ILE A 158 -14.50 -1.99 41.69
C ILE A 158 -15.43 -3.18 41.50
N THR A 159 -16.62 -3.13 42.07
CA THR A 159 -17.65 -4.14 41.86
C THR A 159 -18.81 -3.53 41.10
N VAL A 160 -19.15 -4.11 39.96
CA VAL A 160 -20.26 -3.70 39.10
C VAL A 160 -21.10 -4.93 38.77
N ALA A 161 -22.39 -4.88 39.06
CA ALA A 161 -23.33 -5.99 38.82
C ALA A 161 -22.88 -7.36 39.42
N GLY A 162 -22.16 -7.34 40.55
CA GLY A 162 -21.67 -8.53 41.25
C GLY A 162 -20.29 -9.03 40.82
N GLU A 163 -19.73 -8.51 39.73
CA GLU A 163 -18.39 -8.87 39.23
C GLU A 163 -17.34 -7.84 39.66
N THR A 164 -16.13 -8.30 39.94
CA THR A 164 -15.00 -7.42 40.33
C THR A 164 -14.11 -7.12 39.15
N TYR A 165 -13.86 -5.83 38.91
CA TYR A 165 -13.01 -5.31 37.84
C TYR A 165 -11.80 -4.58 38.45
N GLN A 166 -10.63 -4.73 37.84
CA GLN A 166 -9.38 -4.06 38.25
C GLN A 166 -8.71 -3.33 37.08
N GLY A 167 -9.54 -2.78 36.18
CA GLY A 167 -9.08 -2.03 35.03
C GLY A 167 -8.61 -0.61 35.37
N VAL A 168 -8.08 0.07 34.35
CA VAL A 168 -7.79 1.51 34.38
C VAL A 168 -8.60 2.16 33.27
N MET A 169 -9.51 3.05 33.65
CA MET A 169 -10.19 3.97 32.75
C MET A 169 -9.41 5.30 32.75
N PRO A 170 -8.91 5.76 31.60
CA PRO A 170 -8.18 7.02 31.52
C PRO A 170 -9.10 8.22 31.80
N ALA A 171 -8.49 9.32 32.22
CA ALA A 171 -9.15 10.61 32.39
C ALA A 171 -9.46 11.26 31.04
N TRP A 172 -10.67 11.80 30.86
CA TRP A 172 -11.10 12.44 29.62
C TRP A 172 -11.20 13.97 29.70
N ARG A 173 -10.98 14.56 30.88
CA ARG A 173 -11.05 16.02 31.13
C ARG A 173 -10.26 16.91 30.15
N ASP A 174 -9.12 16.42 29.64
CA ASP A 174 -8.24 17.21 28.77
C ASP A 174 -8.48 16.89 27.28
N LEU A 175 -9.34 15.90 26.97
CA LEU A 175 -9.60 15.38 25.63
C LEU A 175 -11.02 15.66 25.13
N LEU A 176 -11.99 15.79 26.03
CA LEU A 176 -13.39 16.07 25.74
C LEU A 176 -13.78 17.43 26.33
N SER A 177 -14.61 18.19 25.61
CA SER A 177 -15.22 19.41 26.14
C SER A 177 -16.32 19.09 27.17
N ASP A 178 -16.63 20.05 28.03
CA ASP A 178 -17.74 19.93 29.01
C ASP A 178 -19.07 19.58 28.33
N ASN A 179 -19.32 20.16 27.15
CA ASN A 179 -20.52 19.89 26.35
C ASN A 179 -20.57 18.44 25.86
N GLU A 180 -19.44 17.89 25.42
CA GLU A 180 -19.35 16.49 24.97
C GLU A 180 -19.46 15.51 26.12
N ILE A 181 -18.88 15.85 27.29
CA ILE A 181 -19.00 15.04 28.51
C ILE A 181 -20.44 15.06 29.04
N ALA A 182 -21.12 16.21 28.94
CA ALA A 182 -22.51 16.32 29.36
C ALA A 182 -23.48 15.59 28.42
N ALA A 183 -23.11 15.43 27.14
CA ALA A 183 -23.94 14.77 26.15
C ALA A 183 -23.89 13.23 26.23
N VAL A 184 -22.78 12.65 26.73
CA VAL A 184 -22.50 11.20 26.70
C VAL A 184 -22.91 10.44 27.96
#